data_AF-A0A6G9XKT7-F1
#
_entry.id   AF-A0A6G9XKT7-F1
#
_cell.length_a   1.000
_cell.length_b   1.000
_cell.length_c   1.000
_cell.angle_alpha   90.00
_cell.angle_beta   90.00
_cell.angle_gamma   90.00
#
_symmetry.space_group_name_H-M   'P 1'
#
loop_
_entity.id
_entity.type
_entity.pdbx_description
1 polymer ?
#
loop_
_entity_poly.entity_id
_entity_poly.type
_entity_poly.pdbx_seq_one_letter_code
_entity_poly.pdbx_strand_id
1 'polypeptide(L)'
;MAIKRGHKFEIPFRTAFPQGLVLLGEISQVTKYNPNPNATPEPMFDYDPKTGEGSGLPLWKATVTDPHEDKAKRASFEVIFVAQVQPVPATEEIVPGTGMRMIELEGVSAEPKVMGQGEFKYQGYTFRATGIKGDTSGAKQAPNDPGASRPAGSKAA
;
A
#
# COMPACT_ATOMS: atom_id res chain seq x y z
N MET A 1 -29.76 3.45 3.49
CA MET A 1 -28.48 4.12 3.83
C MET A 1 -27.86 4.63 2.54
N ALA A 2 -27.44 5.91 2.49
CA ALA A 2 -26.87 6.51 1.28
C ALA A 2 -25.46 6.00 0.93
N ILE A 3 -24.68 5.61 1.95
CA ILE A 3 -23.33 5.06 1.81
C ILE A 3 -23.33 3.63 2.33
N LYS A 4 -22.84 2.70 1.51
CA LYS A 4 -22.73 1.27 1.88
C LYS A 4 -21.51 1.04 2.76
N ARG A 5 -21.57 0.02 3.62
CA ARG A 5 -20.41 -0.46 4.38
C ARG A 5 -19.31 -0.89 3.41
N GLY A 6 -18.05 -0.56 3.70
CA GLY A 6 -16.91 -0.86 2.85
C GLY A 6 -16.63 0.20 1.77
N HIS A 7 -17.39 1.30 1.75
CA HIS A 7 -17.07 2.43 0.87
C HIS A 7 -15.74 3.07 1.27
N LYS A 8 -14.87 3.26 0.27
CA LYS A 8 -13.54 3.86 0.41
C LYS A 8 -13.60 5.27 -0.14
N PHE A 9 -13.26 6.25 0.69
CA PHE A 9 -13.21 7.65 0.27
C PHE A 9 -11.80 7.98 -0.19
N GLU A 10 -11.68 8.57 -1.38
CA GLU A 10 -10.42 9.17 -1.79
C GLU A 10 -10.13 10.41 -0.95
N ILE A 11 -8.89 10.55 -0.49
CA ILE A 11 -8.45 11.68 0.32
C ILE A 11 -7.03 12.08 -0.09
N PRO A 12 -6.74 13.38 -0.31
CA PRO A 12 -5.38 13.81 -0.58
C PRO A 12 -4.46 13.46 0.60
N PHE A 13 -3.26 12.94 0.29
CA PHE A 13 -2.32 12.47 1.31
C PHE A 13 -2.02 13.53 2.38
N ARG A 14 -1.70 14.77 1.96
CA ARG A 14 -1.37 15.86 2.89
C ARG A 14 -2.57 16.40 3.67
N THR A 15 -3.80 16.06 3.27
CA THR A 15 -5.00 16.34 4.06
C THR A 15 -5.17 15.31 5.18
N ALA A 16 -4.89 14.03 4.90
CA ALA A 16 -4.94 12.98 5.91
C ALA A 16 -3.74 13.01 6.86
N PHE A 17 -2.54 13.26 6.32
CA PHE A 17 -1.26 13.19 7.02
C PHE A 17 -0.42 14.44 6.72
N PRO A 18 -0.69 15.58 7.40
CA PRO A 18 -0.02 16.84 7.11
C PRO A 18 1.50 16.74 7.23
N GLN A 19 2.00 16.04 8.24
CA GLN A 19 3.43 15.85 8.51
C GLN A 19 4.07 14.71 7.70
N GLY A 20 3.27 13.96 6.95
CA GLY A 20 3.70 12.76 6.25
C GLY A 20 3.64 11.52 7.14
N LEU A 21 4.17 10.40 6.65
CA LEU A 21 4.21 9.14 7.40
C LEU A 21 5.65 8.65 7.50
N VAL A 22 5.99 8.07 8.65
CA VAL A 22 7.24 7.33 8.84
C VAL A 22 6.96 5.87 8.54
N LEU A 23 7.49 5.34 7.46
CA LEU A 23 7.56 3.91 7.19
C LEU A 23 8.46 3.24 8.24
N LEU A 24 8.00 2.12 8.80
CA LEU A 24 8.77 1.29 9.72
C LEU A 24 9.10 -0.04 9.06
N GLY A 25 10.37 -0.21 8.69
CA GLY A 25 10.88 -1.44 8.08
C GLY A 25 10.44 -1.60 6.62
N GLU A 26 10.37 -2.85 6.17
CA GLU A 26 10.07 -3.18 4.77
C GLU A 26 8.57 -3.36 4.52
N ILE A 27 8.17 -3.11 3.28
CA ILE A 27 6.82 -3.40 2.80
C ILE A 27 6.74 -4.90 2.51
N SER A 28 5.77 -5.62 3.07
CA SER A 28 5.65 -7.07 2.92
C SER A 28 4.40 -7.45 2.14
N GLN A 29 4.41 -8.62 1.50
CA GLN A 29 3.22 -9.14 0.84
C GLN A 29 2.16 -9.53 1.87
N VAL A 30 0.90 -9.15 1.64
CA VAL A 30 -0.21 -9.60 2.47
C VAL A 30 -0.51 -11.04 2.10
N THR A 31 -0.46 -11.93 3.08
CA THR A 31 -0.75 -13.35 2.90
C THR A 31 -2.08 -13.71 3.54
N LYS A 32 -2.76 -14.70 2.98
CA LYS A 32 -3.96 -15.26 3.57
C LYS A 32 -3.60 -15.95 4.89
N TYR A 33 -4.45 -15.79 5.88
CA TYR A 33 -4.32 -16.54 7.13
C TYR A 33 -4.44 -18.05 6.85
N ASN A 34 -3.44 -18.82 7.26
CA ASN A 34 -3.45 -20.28 7.19
C ASN A 34 -3.30 -20.86 8.60
N PRO A 35 -4.24 -21.70 9.08
CA PRO A 35 -4.12 -22.35 10.38
C PRO A 35 -2.96 -23.37 10.45
N ASN A 36 -2.46 -23.85 9.31
CA ASN A 36 -1.27 -24.70 9.26
C ASN A 36 -0.01 -23.83 9.11
N PRO A 37 0.88 -23.76 10.12
CA PRO A 37 2.08 -22.92 10.07
C PRO A 37 3.13 -23.38 9.06
N ASN A 38 3.05 -24.63 8.58
CA ASN A 38 3.98 -25.18 7.59
C ASN A 38 3.51 -25.01 6.14
N ALA A 39 2.32 -24.45 5.92
CA ALA A 39 1.80 -24.27 4.58
C ALA A 39 2.49 -23.10 3.88
N THR A 40 2.67 -23.22 2.57
CA THR A 40 3.19 -22.13 1.74
C THR A 40 2.28 -20.89 1.87
N PRO A 41 2.81 -19.72 2.22
CA PRO A 41 2.01 -18.51 2.32
C PRO A 41 1.38 -18.15 0.97
N GLU A 42 0.05 -18.04 0.94
CA GLU A 42 -0.67 -17.63 -0.27
C GLU A 42 -0.84 -16.11 -0.29
N PRO A 43 -0.45 -15.42 -1.38
CA PRO A 43 -0.73 -14.01 -1.54
C PRO A 43 -2.22 -13.68 -1.52
N MET A 44 -2.55 -12.53 -0.95
CA MET A 44 -3.88 -11.94 -1.02
C MET A 44 -3.94 -10.93 -2.18
N PHE A 45 -5.07 -10.89 -2.86
CA PHE A 45 -5.35 -9.98 -3.97
C PHE A 45 -6.55 -9.10 -3.63
N ASP A 46 -6.60 -7.91 -4.22
CA ASP A 46 -7.73 -7.00 -4.12
C ASP A 46 -8.88 -7.49 -5.00
N TYR A 47 -9.64 -8.45 -4.48
CA TYR A 47 -10.77 -9.06 -5.17
C TYR A 47 -11.83 -9.54 -4.17
N ASP A 48 -13.07 -9.11 -4.35
CA ASP A 48 -14.24 -9.63 -3.62
C ASP A 48 -14.92 -10.72 -4.47
N PRO A 49 -14.86 -12.00 -4.05
CA PRO A 49 -15.45 -13.09 -4.81
C PRO A 49 -16.99 -13.06 -4.83
N LYS A 50 -17.64 -12.31 -3.95
CA LYS A 50 -19.11 -12.22 -3.90
C LYS A 50 -19.65 -11.21 -4.89
N THR A 51 -18.95 -10.11 -5.09
CA THR A 51 -19.37 -9.03 -6.01
C THR A 51 -18.65 -9.09 -7.34
N GLY A 52 -17.50 -9.78 -7.41
CA GLY A 52 -16.61 -9.77 -8.57
C GLY A 52 -15.85 -8.45 -8.73
N GLU A 53 -15.89 -7.57 -7.72
CA GLU A 53 -15.26 -6.25 -7.76
C GLU A 53 -13.86 -6.28 -7.16
N GLY A 54 -12.98 -5.41 -7.65
CA GLY A 54 -11.59 -5.29 -7.18
C GLY A 54 -10.63 -5.13 -8.35
N SER A 55 -9.42 -4.66 -8.07
CA SER A 55 -8.40 -4.46 -9.10
C SER A 55 -7.73 -5.76 -9.56
N GLY A 56 -7.84 -6.85 -8.79
CA GLY A 56 -7.12 -8.10 -9.03
C GLY A 56 -5.61 -8.01 -8.78
N LEU A 57 -5.12 -6.87 -8.27
CA LEU A 57 -3.71 -6.66 -7.96
C LEU A 57 -3.34 -7.28 -6.61
N PRO A 58 -2.08 -7.69 -6.42
CA PRO A 58 -1.63 -8.20 -5.13
C PRO A 58 -1.67 -7.09 -4.07
N LEU A 59 -1.92 -7.52 -2.84
CA LEU A 59 -1.92 -6.65 -1.68
C LEU A 59 -0.56 -6.70 -0.98
N TRP A 60 -0.05 -5.53 -0.65
CA TRP A 60 1.14 -5.34 0.17
C TRP A 60 0.77 -4.57 1.42
N LYS A 61 1.56 -4.69 2.48
CA LYS A 61 1.34 -3.96 3.72
C LYS A 61 2.62 -3.40 4.27
N ALA A 62 2.52 -2.24 4.89
CA ALA A 62 3.59 -1.63 5.64
C ALA A 62 3.07 -1.10 6.96
N THR A 63 3.92 -1.16 7.98
CA THR A 63 3.66 -0.46 9.24
C THR A 63 4.16 0.97 9.08
N VAL A 64 3.31 1.93 9.41
CA VAL A 64 3.66 3.35 9.38
C VAL A 64 3.35 3.99 10.72
N THR A 65 4.04 5.08 11.02
CA THR A 65 3.73 5.97 12.14
C THR A 65 3.39 7.36 11.60
N ASP A 66 2.28 7.93 12.04
CA ASP A 66 1.89 9.30 11.80
C ASP A 66 2.44 10.22 12.91
N PRO A 67 3.41 11.10 12.60
CA PRO A 67 3.93 12.07 13.57
C PRO A 67 2.89 13.12 14.02
N HIS A 68 1.80 13.30 13.27
CA HIS A 68 0.75 14.27 13.57
C HIS A 68 -0.30 13.75 14.58
N GLU A 69 -0.34 12.44 14.86
CA GLU A 69 -1.31 11.85 15.78
C GLU A 69 -0.83 11.91 17.24
N ASP A 70 -1.56 12.66 18.07
CA ASP A 70 -1.23 12.86 19.48
C ASP A 70 -1.42 11.59 20.33
N LYS A 71 -2.32 10.68 19.92
CA LYS A 71 -2.61 9.46 20.67
C LYS A 71 -1.67 8.35 20.23
N ALA A 72 -0.70 8.03 21.08
CA ALA A 72 0.27 6.95 20.83
C ALA A 72 -0.35 5.61 20.38
N LYS A 73 -1.52 5.23 20.89
CA LYS A 73 -2.23 3.99 20.49
C LYS A 73 -2.78 4.00 19.05
N ARG A 74 -2.77 5.15 18.39
CA ARG A 74 -3.29 5.38 17.03
C ARG A 74 -2.22 5.83 16.06
N ALA A 75 -1.11 6.35 16.57
CA ALA A 75 -0.01 6.88 15.77
C ALA A 75 0.57 5.83 14.82
N SER A 76 0.66 4.56 15.25
CA SER A 76 1.15 3.48 14.40
C SER A 76 0.03 2.58 13.89
N PHE A 77 0.00 2.35 12.58
CA PHE A 77 -1.00 1.51 11.91
C PHE A 77 -0.45 0.87 10.63
N GLU A 78 -1.20 -0.08 10.07
CA GLU A 78 -0.87 -0.70 8.78
C GLU A 78 -1.54 0.07 7.63
N VAL A 79 -0.77 0.32 6.57
CA VAL A 79 -1.28 0.77 5.26
C VAL A 79 -1.24 -0.41 4.31
N ILE A 80 -2.33 -0.61 3.56
CA ILE A 80 -2.40 -1.63 2.51
C ILE A 80 -2.16 -1.00 1.15
N PHE A 81 -1.19 -1.51 0.39
CA PHE A 81 -0.95 -1.12 -0.98
C PHE A 81 -1.62 -2.07 -1.94
N VAL A 82 -2.25 -1.52 -2.97
CA VAL A 82 -2.85 -2.26 -4.08
C VAL A 82 -1.98 -1.97 -5.31
N ALA A 83 -0.99 -2.84 -5.57
CA ALA A 83 0.06 -2.57 -6.54
C ALA A 83 0.58 -3.86 -7.19
N GLN A 84 0.95 -3.81 -8.46
CA GLN A 84 1.41 -4.97 -9.24
C GLN A 84 2.70 -5.59 -8.69
N VAL A 85 3.58 -4.76 -8.13
CA VAL A 85 4.85 -5.17 -7.49
C VAL A 85 4.98 -4.46 -6.14
N GLN A 86 5.91 -4.94 -5.30
CA GLN A 86 6.21 -4.35 -4.00
C GLN A 86 6.66 -2.90 -4.18
N PRO A 87 5.96 -1.91 -3.59
CA PRO A 87 6.44 -0.53 -3.62
C PRO A 87 7.78 -0.40 -2.89
N VAL A 88 8.71 0.36 -3.44
CA VAL A 88 10.05 0.58 -2.87
C VAL A 88 10.29 2.09 -2.72
N PRO A 89 10.35 2.63 -1.49
CA PRO A 89 10.63 4.04 -1.28
C PRO A 89 12.05 4.42 -1.70
N ALA A 90 12.21 5.52 -2.44
CA ALA A 90 13.53 6.09 -2.78
C ALA A 90 14.13 7.03 -1.73
N THR A 91 13.35 7.41 -0.71
CA THR A 91 13.78 8.33 0.35
C THR A 91 14.83 7.69 1.25
N GLU A 92 15.83 8.45 1.70
CA GLU A 92 16.87 7.97 2.60
C GLU A 92 16.32 7.50 3.96
N GLU A 93 17.07 6.62 4.63
CA GLU A 93 16.73 6.20 5.99
C GLU A 93 17.04 7.30 6.99
N ILE A 94 16.09 7.58 7.88
CA ILE A 94 16.26 8.52 8.99
C ILE A 94 17.36 8.01 9.93
N VAL A 95 17.37 6.70 10.18
CA VAL A 95 18.41 6.01 10.95
C VAL A 95 18.94 4.86 10.10
N PRO A 96 20.22 4.87 9.68
CA PRO A 96 20.78 3.84 8.82
C PRO A 96 20.63 2.43 9.39
N GLY A 97 20.20 1.49 8.55
CA GLY A 97 20.02 0.07 8.88
C GLY A 97 18.69 -0.28 9.54
N THR A 98 17.79 0.69 9.70
CA THR A 98 16.48 0.46 10.37
C THR A 98 15.32 0.36 9.39
N GLY A 99 15.52 0.77 8.13
CA GLY A 99 14.43 0.90 7.16
C GLY A 99 13.45 2.03 7.47
N MET A 100 13.69 2.85 8.50
CA MET A 100 12.79 3.95 8.85
C MET A 100 12.92 5.10 7.84
N ARG A 101 11.85 5.41 7.12
CA ARG A 101 11.86 6.37 6.01
C ARG A 101 10.64 7.28 6.04
N MET A 102 10.81 8.56 5.72
CA MET A 102 9.66 9.43 5.46
C MET A 102 9.05 9.09 4.10
N ILE A 103 7.74 8.86 4.04
CA ILE A 103 7.05 8.52 2.80
C ILE A 103 5.86 9.44 2.53
N GLU A 104 5.55 9.64 1.25
CA GLU A 104 4.27 10.19 0.79
C GLU A 104 3.53 9.11 0.01
N LEU A 105 2.28 8.84 0.39
CA LEU A 105 1.44 7.86 -0.28
C LEU A 105 0.75 8.47 -1.51
N GLU A 106 0.51 7.65 -2.52
CA GLU A 106 -0.30 7.99 -3.70
C GLU A 106 -1.60 7.21 -3.73
N GLY A 107 -2.65 7.79 -4.33
CA GLY A 107 -3.96 7.14 -4.46
C GLY A 107 -4.58 6.75 -3.11
N VAL A 108 -4.45 7.62 -2.11
CA VAL A 108 -4.88 7.31 -0.75
C VAL A 108 -6.39 7.22 -0.68
N SER A 109 -6.87 6.13 -0.08
CA SER A 109 -8.26 5.96 0.27
C SER A 109 -8.41 5.53 1.73
N ALA A 110 -9.50 5.99 2.35
CA ALA A 110 -9.83 5.72 3.74
C ALA A 110 -11.18 4.99 3.83
N GLU A 111 -11.19 3.84 4.48
CA GLU A 111 -12.41 3.09 4.79
C GLU A 111 -12.75 3.25 6.28
N PRO A 112 -13.91 3.84 6.64
CA PRO A 112 -14.32 3.95 8.02
C PRO A 112 -14.48 2.57 8.68
N LYS A 113 -13.86 2.39 9.84
CA LYS A 113 -13.95 1.15 10.63
C LYS A 113 -14.12 1.46 12.11
N VAL A 114 -14.97 0.68 12.79
CA VAL A 114 -15.05 0.74 14.26
C VAL A 114 -13.85 -0.02 14.83
N MET A 115 -13.05 0.69 15.61
CA MET A 115 -11.83 0.21 16.26
C MET A 115 -12.02 0.16 17.78
N GLY A 116 -11.12 -0.50 18.50
CA GLY A 116 -11.21 -0.67 19.96
C GLY A 116 -12.00 -1.90 20.38
N GLN A 117 -12.15 -2.08 21.69
CA GLN A 117 -12.78 -3.25 22.31
C GLN A 117 -13.79 -2.84 23.39
N GLY A 118 -14.85 -3.63 23.56
CA GLY A 118 -15.88 -3.39 24.57
C GLY A 118 -16.52 -2.01 24.44
N GLU A 119 -16.45 -1.24 25.53
CA GLU A 119 -16.98 0.12 25.63
C GLU A 119 -16.01 1.19 25.06
N PHE A 120 -14.72 0.86 24.88
CA PHE A 120 -13.69 1.78 24.37
C PHE A 120 -13.62 1.79 22.84
N LYS A 121 -14.76 1.64 22.17
CA LYS A 121 -14.84 1.67 20.71
C LYS A 121 -14.74 3.10 20.20
N TYR A 122 -14.09 3.28 19.06
CA TYR A 122 -13.98 4.57 18.41
C TYR A 122 -13.98 4.42 16.89
N GLN A 123 -14.30 5.51 16.19
CA GLN A 123 -14.18 5.56 14.75
C GLN A 123 -12.71 5.67 14.36
N GLY A 124 -12.23 4.73 13.56
CA GLY A 124 -10.93 4.77 12.90
C GLY A 124 -11.07 4.56 11.40
N TYR A 125 -9.94 4.44 10.72
CA TYR A 125 -9.89 4.26 9.28
C TYR A 125 -8.89 3.16 8.93
N THR A 126 -9.24 2.34 7.94
CA THR A 126 -8.25 1.52 7.23
C THR A 126 -7.77 2.32 6.04
N PHE A 127 -6.46 2.55 5.94
CA PHE A 127 -5.88 3.28 4.84
C PHE A 127 -5.37 2.34 3.76
N ARG A 128 -5.67 2.68 2.51
CA ARG A 128 -5.11 2.03 1.33
C ARG A 128 -4.43 3.05 0.43
N ALA A 129 -3.43 2.60 -0.32
CA ALA A 129 -2.71 3.40 -1.30
C ALA A 129 -2.42 2.58 -2.56
N THR A 130 -2.21 3.24 -3.69
CA THR A 130 -1.77 2.58 -4.93
C THR A 130 -0.25 2.53 -5.05
N GLY A 131 0.46 3.33 -4.26
CA GLY A 131 1.93 3.35 -4.25
C GLY A 131 2.51 4.43 -3.35
N ILE A 132 3.80 4.69 -3.56
CA ILE A 132 4.57 5.71 -2.86
C ILE A 132 5.11 6.71 -3.88
N LYS A 133 5.17 7.98 -3.50
CA LYS A 133 5.81 9.01 -4.31
C LYS A 133 7.31 8.76 -4.40
N GLY A 134 7.85 8.75 -5.61
CA GLY A 134 9.25 8.38 -5.84
C GLY A 134 9.52 6.88 -5.74
N ASP A 135 8.49 6.03 -5.89
CA ASP A 135 8.66 4.57 -5.94
C ASP A 135 9.61 4.11 -7.06
N THR A 136 10.61 3.30 -6.70
CA THR A 136 11.64 2.74 -7.62
C THR A 136 11.45 1.26 -7.92
N SER A 137 10.31 0.66 -7.56
CA SER A 137 9.98 -0.75 -7.81
C SER A 137 9.90 -1.13 -9.29
N GLY A 138 9.89 -0.16 -10.20
CA GLY A 138 9.60 -0.38 -11.62
C GLY A 138 8.10 -0.52 -11.93
N ALA A 139 7.21 -0.48 -10.92
CA ALA A 139 5.75 -0.52 -11.13
C ALA A 139 5.24 0.59 -12.07
N LYS A 140 5.97 1.71 -12.11
CA LYS A 140 5.65 2.91 -12.87
C LYS A 140 6.44 3.02 -14.18
N GLN A 141 7.31 2.06 -14.49
CA GLN A 141 7.97 2.04 -15.79
C GLN A 141 6.96 1.61 -16.85
N ALA A 142 6.82 2.41 -17.90
CA ALA A 142 6.13 1.98 -19.11
C ALA A 142 6.79 0.66 -19.59
N PRO A 143 6.02 -0.29 -20.12
CA PRO A 143 6.58 -1.51 -20.68
C PRO A 143 7.69 -1.13 -21.66
N ASN A 144 8.90 -1.66 -21.46
CA ASN A 144 9.97 -1.50 -22.45
C ASN A 144 9.44 -2.06 -23.77
N ASP A 145 9.31 -1.20 -24.80
CA ASP A 145 8.91 -1.64 -26.14
C ASP A 145 10.01 -2.55 -26.70
N PRO A 146 9.80 -3.88 -26.77
CA PRO A 146 10.82 -4.81 -27.23
C PRO A 146 11.15 -4.62 -28.72
N GLY A 147 10.35 -3.82 -29.45
CA GLY A 147 10.53 -3.50 -30.86
C GLY A 147 11.65 -2.50 -31.14
N ALA A 148 11.98 -1.60 -30.20
CA ALA A 148 12.96 -0.54 -30.41
C ALA A 148 14.43 -1.01 -30.33
N SER A 149 14.67 -2.19 -29.74
CA SER A 149 16.01 -2.75 -29.52
C SER A 149 16.45 -3.75 -30.59
N ARG A 150 15.63 -4.03 -31.61
CA ARG A 150 16.04 -4.88 -32.73
C ARG A 150 16.79 -4.03 -33.76
N PRO A 151 18.09 -4.28 -34.02
CA PRO A 151 18.74 -3.65 -35.16
C PRO A 151 18.00 -4.07 -36.42
N ALA A 152 17.53 -3.09 -37.19
CA ALA A 152 16.89 -3.33 -38.47
C ALA A 152 17.87 -4.08 -39.37
N GLY A 153 17.59 -5.35 -39.64
CA GLY A 153 18.39 -6.17 -40.54
C GLY A 153 18.44 -5.50 -41.92
N SER A 154 19.62 -5.01 -42.28
CA SER A 154 19.90 -4.48 -43.62
C SER A 154 19.68 -5.60 -44.64
N LYS A 155 18.61 -5.52 -45.43
CA LYS A 155 18.47 -6.28 -46.67
C LYS A 155 19.34 -5.60 -47.72
N ALA A 156 20.52 -6.15 -47.98
CA ALA A 156 21.27 -5.87 -49.19
C ALA A 156 20.66 -6.64 -50.37
N ALA A 157 20.70 -5.98 -51.52
CA ALA A 157 20.11 -6.32 -52.82
C ALA A 157 20.66 -7.61 -53.46
#